data_AF-A0A7V7P6N5-F1
#
_entry.id   AF-A0A7V7P6N5-F1
#
_cell.length_a   1.000
_cell.length_b   1.000
_cell.length_c   1.000
_cell.angle_alpha   90.00
_cell.angle_beta   90.00
_cell.angle_gamma   90.00
#
_symmetry.space_group_name_H-M   'P 1'
#
loop_
_entity.id
_entity.type
_entity.pdbx_description
1 polymer ?
#
loop_
_entity_poly.entity_id
_entity_poly.type
_entity_poly.pdbx_seq_one_letter_code
_entity_poly.pdbx_strand_id
1 'polypeptide(L)'
;MTSPANLAAAAASKSPIGSLGACPLRQTHVQLLPLRYGLVEKPLDPSAELKLPYALTTRPLGIRMLRDGWLYVIDSVTGHLHEYQVLDGLVSALLHKGAKVDSDQRTPIEERPALVFSRRSTLHVTFAEVQWTAAKCAQVLDSRDEREHFMQAVDLGPVHCQTGGEHLLTVAQGKQWLAEIATVLVRQAQATQERSDLQAESPDAVLLPTVHVSDAPAHEREPYLWEQPRRFREAHIGEFLGRV
;
A
#
# COMPACT_ATOMS: atom_id res chain seq x y z
N MET A 1 32.35 -4.71 -30.40
CA MET A 1 31.26 -5.68 -30.15
C MET A 1 30.34 -5.06 -29.11
N THR A 2 29.16 -4.61 -29.51
CA THR A 2 28.18 -3.99 -28.61
C THR A 2 27.52 -5.06 -27.74
N SER A 3 27.59 -4.90 -26.42
CA SER A 3 27.04 -5.84 -25.43
C SER A 3 25.55 -6.12 -25.66
N PRO A 4 25.06 -7.35 -25.45
CA PRO A 4 23.65 -7.72 -25.59
C PRO A 4 22.69 -6.87 -24.75
N ALA A 5 23.16 -6.30 -23.64
CA ALA A 5 22.39 -5.35 -22.82
C ALA A 5 22.04 -4.05 -23.57
N ASN A 6 22.94 -3.57 -24.44
CA ASN A 6 22.74 -2.34 -25.22
C ASN A 6 21.75 -2.55 -26.37
N LEU A 7 21.65 -3.79 -26.89
CA LEU A 7 20.67 -4.15 -27.91
C LEU A 7 19.26 -4.33 -27.30
N ALA A 8 19.16 -4.86 -26.08
CA ALA A 8 17.89 -4.99 -25.37
C ALA A 8 17.29 -3.61 -24.99
N ALA A 9 18.12 -2.67 -24.55
CA ALA A 9 17.69 -1.30 -24.26
C ALA A 9 17.22 -0.54 -25.51
N ALA A 10 17.84 -0.81 -26.67
CA ALA A 10 17.43 -0.21 -27.94
C ALA A 10 16.12 -0.78 -28.51
N ALA A 11 15.76 -2.02 -28.14
CA ALA A 11 14.54 -2.70 -28.55
C ALA A 11 13.33 -2.43 -27.63
N ALA A 12 13.53 -1.80 -26.47
CA ALA A 12 12.45 -1.42 -25.57
C ALA A 12 11.55 -0.36 -26.22
N SER A 13 10.22 -0.52 -26.10
CA SER A 13 9.25 0.41 -26.67
C SER A 13 9.44 1.81 -26.10
N LYS A 14 9.76 2.78 -26.96
CA LYS A 14 9.92 4.21 -26.60
C LYS A 14 8.59 4.94 -26.44
N SER A 15 7.52 4.24 -26.07
CA SER A 15 6.24 4.90 -25.78
C SER A 15 6.39 5.67 -24.47
N PRO A 16 6.23 7.00 -24.47
CA PRO A 16 6.29 7.76 -23.23
C PRO A 16 5.13 7.31 -22.35
N ILE A 17 5.42 6.99 -21.09
CA ILE A 17 4.39 6.94 -20.03
C ILE A 17 3.91 8.39 -19.89
N GLY A 18 2.81 8.72 -20.57
CA GLY A 18 2.28 10.08 -20.65
C GLY A 18 2.24 10.64 -22.08
N SER A 19 1.67 9.89 -23.04
CA SER A 19 1.14 10.53 -24.25
C SER A 19 0.22 11.68 -23.85
N LEU A 20 0.55 12.90 -24.26
CA LEU A 20 -0.20 14.15 -24.03
C LEU A 20 -1.63 14.15 -24.62
N GLY A 21 -2.16 13.01 -25.08
CA GLY A 21 -3.48 12.90 -25.71
C GLY A 21 -4.48 11.98 -25.01
N ALA A 22 -4.08 11.18 -24.00
CA ALA A 22 -5.01 10.32 -23.29
C ALA A 22 -5.46 10.99 -21.99
N CYS A 23 -6.62 11.65 -22.01
CA CYS A 23 -7.28 12.09 -20.78
C CYS A 23 -7.32 10.90 -19.80
N PRO A 24 -6.74 10.99 -18.59
CA PRO A 24 -6.73 9.89 -17.62
C PRO A 24 -8.14 9.35 -17.31
N LEU A 25 -9.18 10.18 -17.48
CA LEU A 25 -10.58 9.80 -17.31
C LEU A 25 -11.10 8.84 -18.40
N ARG A 26 -10.39 8.67 -19.52
CA ARG A 26 -10.75 7.72 -20.59
C ARG A 26 -10.15 6.33 -20.40
N GLN A 27 -9.29 6.12 -19.40
CA GLN A 27 -8.74 4.81 -19.12
C GLN A 27 -9.85 3.91 -18.59
N THR A 28 -10.08 2.76 -19.22
CA THR A 28 -11.14 1.82 -18.83
C THR A 28 -10.71 0.88 -17.69
N HIS A 29 -9.44 0.92 -17.32
CA HIS A 29 -8.82 0.10 -16.30
C HIS A 29 -8.02 0.96 -15.33
N VAL A 30 -7.80 0.43 -14.14
CA VAL A 30 -6.93 1.00 -13.11
C VAL A 30 -5.89 -0.01 -12.73
N GLN A 31 -4.66 0.46 -12.51
CA GLN A 31 -3.60 -0.31 -11.89
C GLN A 31 -3.57 0.02 -10.40
N LEU A 32 -3.54 -1.01 -9.57
CA LEU A 32 -3.59 -0.91 -8.13
C LEU A 32 -2.28 -1.36 -7.49
N LEU A 33 -1.95 -0.73 -6.37
CA LEU A 33 -0.96 -1.21 -5.42
C LEU A 33 -1.71 -1.58 -4.14
N PRO A 34 -1.62 -2.82 -3.65
CA PRO A 34 -2.31 -3.19 -2.44
C PRO A 34 -1.60 -2.53 -1.25
N LEU A 35 -2.39 -1.87 -0.40
CA LEU A 35 -1.98 -1.30 0.88
C LEU A 35 -2.95 -1.80 1.96
N ARG A 36 -2.60 -1.60 3.23
CA ARG A 36 -3.47 -1.96 4.35
C ARG A 36 -3.62 -0.81 5.33
N TYR A 37 -4.70 -0.84 6.09
CA TYR A 37 -4.80 -0.06 7.31
C TYR A 37 -3.90 -0.66 8.40
N GLY A 38 -3.25 0.17 9.19
CA GLY A 38 -2.43 -0.25 10.32
C GLY A 38 -2.06 0.91 11.24
N LEU A 39 -1.61 0.61 12.45
CA LEU A 39 -1.22 1.65 13.42
C LEU A 39 -0.10 2.52 12.86
N VAL A 40 -0.19 3.83 13.05
CA VAL A 40 0.83 4.82 12.66
C VAL A 40 1.14 5.75 13.82
N GLU A 41 2.25 6.48 13.69
CA GLU A 41 2.58 7.55 14.63
C GLU A 41 1.67 8.76 14.42
N LYS A 42 1.46 9.56 15.48
CA LYS A 42 0.58 10.75 15.45
C LYS A 42 0.80 11.70 14.27
N PRO A 43 2.04 12.02 13.84
CA PRO A 43 2.26 12.91 12.70
C PRO A 43 1.76 12.35 11.35
N LEU A 44 1.48 11.05 11.29
CA LEU A 44 0.98 10.35 10.10
C LEU A 44 -0.50 10.01 10.21
N ASP A 45 -1.22 10.60 11.17
CA ASP A 45 -2.67 10.44 11.30
C ASP A 45 -3.38 11.08 10.09
N PRO A 46 -3.98 10.27 9.20
CA PRO A 46 -4.65 10.81 8.03
C PRO A 46 -6.12 11.13 8.29
N SER A 47 -6.63 10.98 9.52
CA SER A 47 -8.07 11.04 9.83
C SER A 47 -8.74 12.38 9.52
N ALA A 48 -7.95 13.46 9.40
CA ALA A 48 -8.44 14.76 8.96
C ALA A 48 -8.79 14.80 7.45
N GLU A 49 -8.15 13.96 6.63
CA GLU A 49 -8.28 13.97 5.17
C GLU A 49 -8.89 12.67 4.61
N LEU A 50 -8.70 11.55 5.30
CA LEU A 50 -9.11 10.22 4.86
C LEU A 50 -10.14 9.63 5.82
N LYS A 51 -11.20 9.05 5.24
CA LYS A 51 -12.16 8.23 5.98
C LYS A 51 -11.52 6.88 6.33
N LEU A 52 -11.34 6.63 7.61
CA LEU A 52 -10.80 5.39 8.16
C LEU A 52 -11.93 4.45 8.61
N PRO A 53 -11.72 3.11 8.58
CA PRO A 53 -12.76 2.14 8.95
C PRO A 53 -13.11 2.17 10.44
N TYR A 54 -12.19 2.58 11.31
CA TYR A 54 -12.40 2.72 12.75
C TYR A 54 -11.45 3.74 13.37
N ALA A 55 -11.91 4.38 14.44
CA ALA A 55 -11.10 5.27 15.26
C ALA A 55 -10.54 4.51 16.47
N LEU A 56 -9.29 4.80 16.83
CA LEU A 56 -8.59 4.19 17.95
C LEU A 56 -8.25 5.26 18.99
N THR A 57 -8.19 4.87 20.27
CA THR A 57 -7.95 5.80 21.38
C THR A 57 -6.47 6.02 21.70
N THR A 58 -5.60 5.07 21.33
CA THR A 58 -4.17 5.09 21.70
C THR A 58 -3.30 5.66 20.59
N ARG A 59 -3.18 4.95 19.47
CA ARG A 59 -2.47 5.38 18.26
C ARG A 59 -3.42 5.46 17.07
N PRO A 60 -3.22 6.44 16.16
CA PRO A 60 -4.04 6.53 14.96
C PRO A 60 -3.92 5.30 14.08
N LEU A 61 -4.99 5.03 13.35
CA LEU A 61 -4.99 4.12 12.22
C LEU A 61 -4.56 4.91 10.97
N GLY A 62 -3.59 4.41 10.22
CA GLY A 62 -3.13 5.01 8.98
C GLY A 62 -2.86 3.97 7.90
N ILE A 63 -2.03 4.32 6.94
CA ILE A 63 -1.77 3.51 5.74
C ILE A 63 -0.38 2.87 5.83
N ARG A 64 -0.33 1.56 5.59
CA ARG A 64 0.86 0.72 5.71
C ARG A 64 1.00 -0.19 4.49
N MET A 65 2.22 -0.65 4.22
CA MET A 65 2.47 -1.75 3.30
C MET A 65 1.79 -3.04 3.76
N LEU A 66 1.38 -3.89 2.82
CA LEU A 66 0.96 -5.25 3.14
C LEU A 66 2.11 -6.04 3.78
N ARG A 67 1.74 -7.03 4.59
CA ARG A 67 2.67 -8.04 5.10
C ARG A 67 2.83 -9.17 4.09
N ASP A 68 3.83 -10.01 4.35
CA ASP A 68 3.98 -11.28 3.64
C ASP A 68 2.74 -12.15 3.86
N GLY A 69 2.23 -12.72 2.78
CA GLY A 69 1.03 -13.54 2.80
C GLY A 69 0.36 -13.62 1.44
N TRP A 70 -0.97 -13.71 1.47
CA TRP A 70 -1.80 -13.90 0.29
C TRP A 70 -2.88 -12.83 0.21
N LEU A 71 -3.03 -12.26 -0.99
CA LEU A 71 -4.08 -11.30 -1.32
C LEU A 71 -5.07 -11.96 -2.28
N TYR A 72 -6.34 -11.94 -1.92
CA TYR A 72 -7.43 -12.48 -2.71
C TYR A 72 -8.28 -11.33 -3.24
N VAL A 73 -8.61 -11.37 -4.53
CA VAL A 73 -9.46 -10.37 -5.19
C VAL A 73 -10.51 -11.10 -6.03
N ILE A 74 -11.79 -10.89 -5.73
CA ILE A 74 -12.89 -11.30 -6.61
C ILE A 74 -13.35 -10.08 -7.41
N ASP A 75 -13.22 -10.17 -8.73
CA ASP A 75 -13.69 -9.15 -9.67
C ASP A 75 -15.16 -9.40 -10.02
N SER A 76 -16.05 -8.47 -9.67
CA SER A 76 -17.49 -8.59 -9.96
C SER A 76 -17.84 -8.65 -11.45
N VAL A 77 -17.01 -8.12 -12.34
CA VAL A 77 -17.28 -8.15 -13.78
C VAL A 77 -17.01 -9.52 -14.38
N THR A 78 -15.91 -10.16 -13.99
CA THR A 78 -15.52 -11.48 -14.50
C THR A 78 -16.05 -12.64 -13.64
N GLY A 79 -16.37 -12.38 -12.38
CA GLY A 79 -16.67 -13.40 -11.38
C GLY A 79 -15.45 -14.25 -10.99
N HIS A 80 -14.24 -13.84 -11.39
CA HIS A 80 -13.03 -14.61 -11.11
C HIS A 80 -12.42 -14.21 -9.77
N LEU A 81 -11.95 -15.22 -9.04
CA LEU A 81 -11.01 -15.04 -7.94
C LEU A 81 -9.59 -14.98 -8.50
N HIS A 82 -8.87 -13.97 -8.05
CA HIS A 82 -7.44 -13.81 -8.25
C HIS A 82 -6.75 -14.03 -6.91
N GLU A 83 -5.73 -14.87 -6.90
CA GLU A 83 -4.90 -15.09 -5.72
C GLU A 83 -3.48 -14.65 -6.01
N TYR A 84 -2.97 -13.75 -5.18
CA TYR A 84 -1.64 -13.20 -5.28
C TYR A 84 -0.82 -13.58 -4.06
N GLN A 85 0.45 -13.89 -4.28
CA GLN A 85 1.43 -13.94 -3.20
C GLN A 85 2.03 -12.54 -3.00
N VAL A 86 2.17 -12.14 -1.74
CA VAL A 86 2.82 -10.90 -1.34
C VAL A 86 4.06 -11.25 -0.53
N LEU A 87 5.19 -10.68 -0.93
CA LEU A 87 6.47 -10.79 -0.24
C LEU A 87 7.12 -9.41 -0.17
N ASP A 88 7.59 -9.03 1.01
CA ASP A 88 8.18 -7.72 1.30
C ASP A 88 7.27 -6.55 0.87
N GLY A 89 5.95 -6.73 1.08
CA GLY A 89 4.91 -5.79 0.68
C GLY A 89 4.75 -5.57 -0.83
N LEU A 90 5.40 -6.39 -1.65
CA LEU A 90 5.26 -6.41 -3.11
C LEU A 90 4.50 -7.65 -3.56
N VAL A 91 3.70 -7.51 -4.61
CA VAL A 91 3.05 -8.65 -5.25
C VAL A 91 4.12 -9.43 -6.02
N SER A 92 4.47 -10.60 -5.51
CA SER A 92 5.57 -11.42 -6.04
C SER A 92 5.10 -12.40 -7.12
N ALA A 93 3.87 -12.91 -7.02
CA ALA A 93 3.33 -13.87 -7.96
C ALA A 93 1.79 -13.86 -8.02
N LEU A 94 1.23 -14.25 -9.17
CA LEU A 94 -0.16 -14.68 -9.33
C LEU A 94 -0.21 -16.20 -9.20
N LEU A 95 -0.97 -16.72 -8.24
CA LEU A 95 -1.10 -18.15 -7.97
C LEU A 95 -2.39 -18.75 -8.56
N HIS A 96 -3.43 -17.94 -8.71
CA HIS A 96 -4.70 -18.38 -9.29
C HIS A 96 -5.43 -17.23 -9.99
N LYS A 97 -6.13 -17.54 -11.09
CA LYS A 97 -7.11 -16.66 -11.73
C LYS A 97 -8.20 -17.50 -12.39
N GLY A 98 -9.41 -17.46 -11.86
CA GLY A 98 -10.52 -18.23 -12.42
C GLY A 98 -11.77 -18.23 -11.55
N ALA A 99 -12.83 -18.87 -12.05
CA ALA A 99 -14.10 -18.97 -11.35
C ALA A 99 -14.14 -20.07 -10.27
N LYS A 100 -13.12 -20.94 -10.20
CA LYS A 100 -13.05 -22.07 -9.25
C LYS A 100 -11.61 -22.37 -8.87
N VAL A 101 -11.40 -22.73 -7.60
CA VAL A 101 -10.10 -23.17 -7.07
C VAL A 101 -10.23 -24.65 -6.72
N ASP A 102 -9.49 -25.50 -7.43
CA ASP A 102 -9.63 -26.96 -7.31
C ASP A 102 -8.54 -27.62 -6.42
N SER A 103 -7.56 -26.85 -5.94
CA SER A 103 -6.43 -27.37 -5.16
C SER A 103 -6.02 -26.43 -4.03
N ASP A 104 -5.63 -27.01 -2.89
CA ASP A 104 -5.06 -26.29 -1.74
C ASP A 104 -3.64 -25.80 -2.00
N GLN A 105 -2.90 -26.51 -2.85
CA GLN A 105 -1.55 -26.11 -3.25
C GLN A 105 -1.61 -25.45 -4.62
N ARG A 106 -1.01 -24.26 -4.71
CA ARG A 106 -0.92 -23.48 -5.95
C ARG A 106 0.52 -23.11 -6.24
N THR A 107 0.87 -23.17 -7.51
CA THR A 107 2.16 -22.74 -8.03
C THR A 107 2.00 -21.42 -8.77
N PRO A 108 3.03 -20.56 -8.80
CA PRO A 108 3.01 -19.33 -9.60
C PRO A 108 2.65 -19.59 -11.06
N ILE A 109 1.68 -18.83 -11.57
CA ILE A 109 1.28 -18.76 -12.98
C ILE A 109 1.99 -17.60 -13.66
N GLU A 110 2.20 -16.50 -12.93
CA GLU A 110 2.86 -15.29 -13.40
C GLU A 110 3.71 -14.70 -12.26
N GLU A 111 4.94 -14.30 -12.55
CA GLU A 111 5.82 -13.61 -11.61
C GLU A 111 5.63 -12.09 -11.72
N ARG A 112 5.65 -11.41 -10.57
CA ARG A 112 5.49 -9.95 -10.43
C ARG A 112 4.34 -9.36 -11.26
N PRO A 113 3.12 -9.91 -11.15
CA PRO A 113 1.98 -9.44 -11.92
C PRO A 113 1.57 -8.01 -11.50
N ALA A 114 1.04 -7.25 -12.46
CA ALA A 114 0.35 -6.00 -12.16
C ALA A 114 -1.12 -6.27 -11.78
N LEU A 115 -1.63 -5.57 -10.77
CA LEU A 115 -3.05 -5.63 -10.39
C LEU A 115 -3.83 -4.64 -11.25
N VAL A 116 -4.34 -5.11 -12.40
CA VAL A 116 -5.08 -4.27 -13.35
C VAL A 116 -6.50 -4.77 -13.48
N PHE A 117 -7.47 -3.90 -13.16
CA PHE A 117 -8.89 -4.23 -13.17
C PHE A 117 -9.71 -3.19 -13.92
N SER A 118 -10.89 -3.58 -14.42
CA SER A 118 -11.80 -2.65 -15.07
C SER A 118 -12.34 -1.63 -14.07
N ARG A 119 -12.49 -0.38 -14.49
CA ARG A 119 -13.18 0.65 -13.70
C ARG A 119 -14.65 0.34 -13.44
N ARG A 120 -15.23 -0.62 -14.17
CA ARG A 120 -16.61 -1.07 -13.95
C ARG A 120 -16.72 -2.11 -12.84
N SER A 121 -15.59 -2.59 -12.32
CA SER A 121 -15.55 -3.63 -11.31
C SER A 121 -15.70 -3.03 -9.92
N THR A 122 -16.59 -3.61 -9.12
CA THR A 122 -16.41 -3.67 -7.67
C THR A 122 -15.53 -4.88 -7.36
N LEU A 123 -14.41 -4.64 -6.68
CA LEU A 123 -13.52 -5.69 -6.21
C LEU A 123 -13.92 -6.12 -4.81
N HIS A 124 -13.89 -7.41 -4.51
CA HIS A 124 -13.95 -7.91 -3.14
C HIS A 124 -12.56 -8.38 -2.78
N VAL A 125 -11.95 -7.75 -1.78
CA VAL A 125 -10.53 -7.89 -1.46
C VAL A 125 -10.36 -8.40 -0.05
N THR A 126 -9.45 -9.35 0.17
CA THR A 126 -9.05 -9.73 1.52
C THR A 126 -7.63 -10.26 1.56
N PHE A 127 -7.03 -10.22 2.73
CA PHE A 127 -5.66 -10.65 2.97
C PHE A 127 -5.64 -11.78 4.00
N ALA A 128 -4.74 -12.74 3.82
CA ALA A 128 -4.48 -13.79 4.80
C ALA A 128 -2.98 -14.03 4.96
N GLU A 129 -2.52 -14.22 6.20
CA GLU A 129 -1.14 -14.61 6.52
C GLU A 129 -0.84 -16.09 6.20
N VAL A 130 -1.87 -16.86 5.85
CA VAL A 130 -1.78 -18.28 5.42
C VAL A 130 -2.64 -18.46 4.19
N GLN A 131 -2.16 -19.25 3.23
CA GLN A 131 -2.90 -19.59 2.02
C GLN A 131 -4.27 -20.19 2.39
N TRP A 132 -5.34 -19.66 1.79
CA TRP A 132 -6.68 -20.20 1.91
C TRP A 132 -6.74 -21.58 1.27
N THR A 133 -7.54 -22.47 1.84
CA THR A 133 -7.89 -23.74 1.18
C THR A 133 -8.83 -23.47 0.00
N ALA A 134 -8.88 -24.41 -0.95
CA ALA A 134 -9.85 -24.45 -2.04
C ALA A 134 -11.30 -24.33 -1.50
N ALA A 135 -11.60 -24.99 -0.38
CA ALA A 135 -12.90 -24.89 0.28
C ALA A 135 -13.22 -23.47 0.77
N LYS A 136 -12.23 -22.74 1.33
CA LYS A 136 -12.42 -21.34 1.74
C LYS A 136 -12.63 -20.43 0.53
N CYS A 137 -11.91 -20.66 -0.56
CA CYS A 137 -12.11 -19.94 -1.81
C CYS A 137 -13.53 -20.19 -2.38
N ALA A 138 -13.99 -21.45 -2.38
CA ALA A 138 -15.33 -21.82 -2.82
C ALA A 138 -16.41 -21.13 -1.96
N GLN A 139 -16.24 -21.06 -0.63
CA GLN A 139 -17.18 -20.40 0.28
C GLN A 139 -17.51 -18.96 -0.16
N VAL A 140 -16.50 -18.15 -0.50
CA VAL A 140 -16.69 -16.74 -0.89
C VAL A 140 -17.03 -16.56 -2.39
N LEU A 141 -16.70 -17.54 -3.23
CA LEU A 141 -17.11 -17.55 -4.63
C LEU A 141 -18.61 -17.87 -4.76
N ASP A 142 -19.07 -18.90 -4.05
CA ASP A 142 -20.40 -19.48 -4.19
C ASP A 142 -21.47 -18.72 -3.37
N SER A 143 -21.09 -18.04 -2.30
CA SER A 143 -22.02 -17.29 -1.44
C SER A 143 -21.69 -15.79 -1.42
N ARG A 144 -22.69 -14.99 -1.79
CA ARG A 144 -22.60 -13.52 -1.72
C ARG A 144 -22.48 -13.02 -0.29
N ASP A 145 -23.27 -13.57 0.63
CA ASP A 145 -23.28 -13.13 2.03
C ASP A 145 -21.92 -13.42 2.68
N GLU A 146 -21.35 -14.59 2.38
CA GLU A 146 -20.01 -14.96 2.85
C GLU A 146 -18.92 -14.05 2.26
N ARG A 147 -19.05 -13.71 0.97
CA ARG A 147 -18.14 -12.77 0.32
C ARG A 147 -18.20 -11.39 0.95
N GLU A 148 -19.39 -10.86 1.18
CA GLU A 148 -19.59 -9.54 1.83
C GLU A 148 -19.14 -9.56 3.30
N HIS A 149 -19.22 -10.71 3.98
CA HIS A 149 -18.75 -10.87 5.35
C HIS A 149 -17.21 -10.91 5.46
N PHE A 150 -16.55 -11.67 4.57
CA PHE A 150 -15.11 -11.95 4.68
C PHE A 150 -14.21 -11.04 3.84
N MET A 151 -14.78 -10.30 2.89
CA MET A 151 -14.02 -9.51 1.93
C MET A 151 -14.51 -8.07 1.90
N GLN A 152 -13.55 -7.15 1.82
CA GLN A 152 -13.80 -5.72 1.69
C GLN A 152 -14.21 -5.39 0.26
N ALA A 153 -15.40 -4.81 0.08
CA ALA A 153 -15.82 -4.29 -1.21
C ALA A 153 -15.12 -2.96 -1.53
N VAL A 154 -14.61 -2.83 -2.74
CA VAL A 154 -13.93 -1.65 -3.26
C VAL A 154 -14.48 -1.33 -4.65
N ASP A 155 -15.31 -0.29 -4.74
CA ASP A 155 -15.89 0.15 -6.01
C ASP A 155 -14.89 1.01 -6.80
N LEU A 156 -14.51 0.55 -8.00
CA LEU A 156 -13.59 1.27 -8.88
C LEU A 156 -14.28 2.30 -9.78
N GLY A 157 -15.61 2.30 -9.86
CA GLY A 157 -16.38 3.24 -10.67
C GLY A 157 -16.09 4.71 -10.33
N PRO A 158 -16.26 5.13 -9.07
CA PRO A 158 -16.15 6.52 -8.66
C PRO A 158 -14.71 7.01 -8.49
N VAL A 159 -13.69 6.17 -8.71
CA VAL A 159 -12.30 6.53 -8.42
C VAL A 159 -11.84 7.76 -9.23
N HIS A 160 -11.30 8.76 -8.55
CA HIS A 160 -10.84 9.98 -9.19
C HIS A 160 -9.31 10.07 -9.12
N CYS A 161 -8.66 10.41 -10.23
CA CYS A 161 -7.19 10.39 -10.30
C CYS A 161 -6.50 11.46 -9.45
N GLN A 162 -7.24 12.49 -8.99
CA GLN A 162 -6.70 13.57 -8.17
C GLN A 162 -7.07 13.45 -6.69
N THR A 163 -8.21 12.83 -6.37
CA THR A 163 -8.76 12.80 -5.00
C THR A 163 -8.87 11.38 -4.44
N GLY A 164 -8.70 10.36 -5.28
CA GLY A 164 -8.83 8.96 -4.89
C GLY A 164 -10.29 8.51 -4.87
N GLY A 165 -10.60 7.60 -3.95
CA GLY A 165 -11.93 7.07 -3.68
C GLY A 165 -11.96 6.38 -2.31
N GLU A 166 -13.10 5.82 -1.93
CA GLU A 166 -13.18 5.02 -0.72
C GLU A 166 -12.22 3.82 -0.84
N HIS A 167 -11.29 3.71 0.11
CA HIS A 167 -10.20 2.72 0.12
C HIS A 167 -9.19 2.82 -1.04
N LEU A 168 -9.23 3.89 -1.83
CA LEU A 168 -8.38 4.08 -3.00
C LEU A 168 -7.63 5.40 -2.89
N LEU A 169 -6.30 5.32 -2.79
CA LEU A 169 -5.43 6.49 -2.72
C LEU A 169 -4.81 6.80 -4.07
N THR A 170 -4.64 8.08 -4.35
CA THR A 170 -3.74 8.53 -5.42
C THR A 170 -2.29 8.28 -5.04
N VAL A 171 -1.39 8.34 -6.03
CA VAL A 171 0.07 8.24 -5.78
C VAL A 171 0.55 9.38 -4.87
N ALA A 172 -0.03 10.58 -4.98
CA ALA A 172 0.32 11.71 -4.13
C ALA A 172 -0.07 11.45 -2.67
N GLN A 173 -1.31 11.02 -2.43
CA GLN A 173 -1.78 10.61 -1.10
C GLN A 173 -0.96 9.43 -0.56
N GLY A 174 -0.59 8.46 -1.39
CA GLY A 174 0.27 7.34 -1.01
C GLY A 174 1.64 7.81 -0.51
N LYS A 175 2.28 8.77 -1.17
CA LYS A 175 3.55 9.36 -0.71
C LYS A 175 3.41 10.10 0.62
N GLN A 176 2.28 10.78 0.82
CA GLN A 176 2.01 11.56 2.02
C GLN A 176 1.69 10.67 3.23
N TRP A 177 0.95 9.58 3.03
CA TRP A 177 0.34 8.82 4.12
C TRP A 177 0.90 7.41 4.33
N LEU A 178 1.59 6.81 3.35
CA LEU A 178 2.20 5.50 3.55
C LEU A 178 3.35 5.61 4.54
N ALA A 179 3.21 5.00 5.71
CA ALA A 179 4.16 5.23 6.81
C ALA A 179 5.60 4.82 6.46
N GLU A 180 5.78 3.77 5.65
CA GLU A 180 7.09 3.30 5.20
C GLU A 180 7.82 4.33 4.30
N ILE A 181 7.11 5.31 3.76
CA ILE A 181 7.66 6.43 2.96
C ILE A 181 7.67 7.72 3.79
N ALA A 182 6.51 8.08 4.35
CA ALA A 182 6.27 9.38 4.95
C ALA A 182 7.04 9.60 6.27
N THR A 183 7.36 8.54 7.02
CA THR A 183 8.10 8.65 8.28
C THR A 183 9.46 9.33 8.09
N VAL A 184 10.15 9.04 6.98
CA VAL A 184 11.45 9.64 6.67
C VAL A 184 11.31 11.14 6.45
N LEU A 185 10.29 11.55 5.69
CA LEU A 185 10.01 12.96 5.40
C LEU A 185 9.63 13.73 6.66
N VAL A 186 8.79 13.15 7.51
CA VAL A 186 8.38 13.76 8.79
C VAL A 186 9.60 13.96 9.69
N ARG A 187 10.45 12.94 9.84
CA ARG A 187 11.68 13.04 10.66
C ARG A 187 12.63 14.11 10.14
N GLN A 188 12.80 14.21 8.83
CA GLN A 188 13.63 15.25 8.21
C GLN A 188 13.08 16.64 8.47
N ALA A 189 11.76 16.85 8.29
CA ALA A 189 11.11 18.12 8.54
C ALA A 189 11.22 18.54 10.02
N GLN A 190 11.01 17.60 10.95
CA GLN A 190 11.17 17.84 12.38
C GLN A 190 12.61 18.25 12.73
N ALA A 191 13.61 17.54 12.22
CA ALA A 191 15.02 17.88 12.47
C ALA A 191 15.42 19.24 11.88
N THR A 192 14.84 19.64 10.75
CA THR A 192 15.06 20.98 10.17
C THR A 192 14.40 22.06 11.02
N GLN A 193 13.19 21.82 11.51
CA GLN A 193 12.47 22.74 12.38
C GLN A 193 13.22 22.96 13.69
N GLU A 194 13.64 21.88 14.35
CA GLU A 194 14.44 21.93 15.59
C GLU A 194 15.73 22.75 15.40
N ARG A 195 16.43 22.56 14.28
CA ARG A 195 17.63 23.36 13.96
C ARG A 195 17.31 24.83 13.75
N SER A 196 16.19 25.14 13.11
CA SER A 196 15.75 26.53 12.89
C SER A 196 15.39 27.21 14.20
N ASP A 197 14.67 26.51 15.08
CA ASP A 197 14.23 27.01 16.38
C ASP A 197 15.46 27.29 17.28
N LEU A 198 16.44 26.38 17.29
CA LEU A 198 17.73 26.57 17.98
C LEU A 198 18.56 27.75 17.44
N GLN A 199 18.40 28.12 16.17
CA GLN A 199 19.10 29.26 15.55
C GLN A 199 18.39 30.60 15.78
N ALA A 200 17.09 30.57 16.07
CA ALA A 200 16.28 31.74 16.38
C ALA A 200 16.37 32.17 17.85
N GLU A 201 16.81 31.27 18.75
CA GLU A 201 17.10 31.62 20.14
C GLU A 201 18.39 32.45 20.26
N SER A 202 18.27 33.63 20.86
CA SER A 202 19.34 34.63 21.06
C SER A 202 20.60 34.03 21.73
N PRO A 203 21.82 34.49 21.36
CA PRO A 203 23.08 34.02 21.98
C PRO A 203 23.22 34.34 23.49
N ASP A 204 22.31 35.12 24.08
CA ASP A 204 22.34 35.54 25.50
C ASP A 204 21.35 34.77 26.41
N ALA A 205 20.65 33.76 25.87
CA ALA A 205 19.78 32.90 26.67
C ALA A 205 20.61 31.83 27.38
N VAL A 206 20.52 31.77 28.71
CA VAL A 206 21.10 30.67 29.51
C VAL A 206 20.46 29.36 29.03
N LEU A 207 21.25 28.55 28.29
CA LEU A 207 20.87 27.24 27.77
C LEU A 207 20.59 26.29 28.94
N LEU A 208 19.38 26.33 29.48
CA LEU A 208 18.82 25.21 30.20
C LEU A 208 18.60 24.09 29.17
N PRO A 209 19.07 22.86 29.41
CA PRO A 209 18.90 21.78 28.45
C PRO A 209 17.41 21.58 28.17
N THR A 210 17.00 21.82 26.93
CA THR A 210 15.63 21.60 26.47
C THR A 210 15.37 20.10 26.52
N VAL A 211 14.70 19.65 27.58
CA VAL A 211 14.26 18.26 27.70
C VAL A 211 13.09 18.07 26.74
N HIS A 212 13.35 17.45 25.60
CA HIS A 212 12.28 16.97 24.72
C HIS A 212 11.49 15.88 25.44
N VAL A 213 10.43 16.27 26.13
CA VAL A 213 9.44 15.35 26.65
C VAL A 213 8.54 14.98 25.49
N SER A 214 8.85 13.89 24.78
CA SER A 214 7.86 13.29 23.89
C SER A 214 6.62 12.91 24.71
N ASP A 215 5.43 13.26 24.22
CA ASP A 215 4.14 12.98 24.89
C ASP A 215 3.88 11.48 25.09
N ALA A 216 4.65 10.61 24.44
CA ALA A 216 4.59 9.17 24.61
C ALA A 216 5.47 8.73 25.79
N PRO A 217 4.96 7.85 26.69
CA PRO A 217 5.78 7.17 27.70
C PRO A 217 7.05 6.57 27.09
N ALA A 218 8.18 6.59 27.81
CA ALA A 218 9.47 6.16 27.27
C ALA A 218 9.43 4.74 26.63
N HIS A 219 8.67 3.82 27.22
CA HIS A 219 8.51 2.45 26.71
C HIS A 219 7.69 2.34 25.40
N GLU A 220 6.99 3.40 25.01
CA GLU A 220 6.27 3.48 23.73
C GLU A 220 7.10 4.13 22.62
N ARG A 221 8.25 4.73 22.96
CA ARG A 221 9.15 5.37 21.99
C ARG A 221 10.07 4.38 21.30
N GLU A 222 10.30 3.23 21.93
CA GLU A 222 11.08 2.14 21.35
C GLU A 222 10.18 1.26 20.47
N PRO A 223 10.72 0.68 19.38
CA PRO A 223 10.04 -0.38 18.65
C PRO A 223 9.66 -1.49 19.63
N TYR A 224 8.40 -1.91 19.63
CA TYR A 224 7.95 -2.94 20.55
C TYR A 224 8.78 -4.22 20.34
N LEU A 225 9.01 -4.99 21.41
CA LEU A 225 9.75 -6.26 21.36
C LEU A 225 9.23 -7.25 20.29
N TRP A 226 7.93 -7.21 19.95
CA TRP A 226 7.34 -8.05 18.89
C TRP A 226 7.62 -7.56 17.46
N GLU A 227 8.17 -6.35 17.33
CA GLU A 227 8.77 -5.81 16.11
C GLU A 227 10.26 -6.18 15.99
N GLN A 228 10.77 -7.14 16.78
CA GLN A 228 12.08 -7.75 16.56
C GLN A 228 11.91 -9.21 16.09
N PRO A 229 12.41 -9.58 14.90
CA PRO A 229 13.01 -8.70 13.89
C PRO A 229 12.01 -7.70 13.31
N ARG A 230 12.52 -6.58 12.78
CA ARG A 230 11.69 -5.49 12.22
C ARG A 230 10.72 -6.04 11.19
N ARG A 231 9.43 -5.94 11.49
CA ARG A 231 8.35 -6.33 10.58
C ARG A 231 8.09 -5.32 9.46
N PHE A 232 8.65 -4.12 9.58
CA PHE A 232 8.48 -3.02 8.63
C PHE A 232 9.83 -2.43 8.26
N ARG A 233 9.96 -2.04 6.99
CA ARG A 233 11.15 -1.38 6.44
C ARG A 233 10.79 -0.01 5.88
N GLU A 234 11.78 0.86 5.79
CA GLU A 234 11.66 2.07 4.98
C GLU A 234 11.60 1.67 3.49
N ALA A 235 10.79 2.38 2.73
CA ALA A 235 10.57 2.11 1.31
C ALA A 235 10.54 3.40 0.50
N HIS A 236 10.88 3.31 -0.79
CA HIS A 236 10.70 4.40 -1.73
C HIS A 236 9.51 4.12 -2.66
N ILE A 237 8.72 5.14 -2.98
CA ILE A 237 7.55 4.99 -3.86
C ILE A 237 7.88 4.37 -5.23
N GLY A 238 9.10 4.59 -5.72
CA GLY A 238 9.59 4.05 -6.99
C GLY A 238 9.68 2.53 -7.00
N GLU A 239 9.94 1.89 -5.86
CA GLU A 239 10.02 0.42 -5.75
C GLU A 239 8.68 -0.22 -6.13
N PHE A 240 7.58 0.39 -5.67
CA PHE A 240 6.22 -0.07 -5.98
C PHE A 240 5.79 0.20 -7.41
N LEU A 241 6.40 1.20 -8.05
CA LEU A 241 6.08 1.61 -9.42
C LEU A 241 7.00 0.96 -10.46
N GLY A 242 7.95 0.11 -10.05
CA GLY A 242 8.93 -0.51 -10.95
C GLY A 242 9.89 0.50 -11.58
N ARG A 243 10.26 1.56 -10.86
CA ARG A 243 11.10 2.68 -11.36
C ARG A 243 12.48 2.76 -10.69
N VAL A 244 12.94 1.69 -10.06
CA VAL A 244 14.24 1.60 -9.37
C VAL A 244 15.06 0.49 -9.99
#